data_AF-A0A9N9M1I1-F1
#
_entry.id   AF-A0A9N9M1I1-F1
#
_cell.length_a   1.000
_cell.length_b   1.000
_cell.length_c   1.000
_cell.angle_alpha   90.00
_cell.angle_beta   90.00
_cell.angle_gamma   90.00
#
_symmetry.space_group_name_H-M   'P 1'
#
loop_
_entity.id
_entity.type
_entity.pdbx_description
1 polymer ?
#
loop_
_entity_poly.entity_id
_entity_poly.type
_entity_poly.pdbx_seq_one_letter_code
_entity_poly.pdbx_strand_id
1 'polypeptide(L)'
;MAQSTAVFQLQHALVFDLGLNKPVREGDPSDMLPNPSGFLPKNSVTEAKRTSEERRTLLCAFCSTSVTSLFVRKIENLHHTPYLEYCCKILEDASEFPSDLILVAATRLQCMSESIQRSLLVKNEGPIIPSCMRAELVSYWQSLSDELRSNGAYFETNARSSWLIDILCLPEFLLTTYYSVEVFLYEPIIQSNPPSFVFGNGNAQRLEMLSTCLLAVQKLLDLSIAQKVSKFAALSGPQLSFIGLGLSTLFKLSVVEQPGWDLAQVRQSVKIFDYFDHLIKQFEAVSVTADQLHPEPCKLSFSEGCGRALKRTKGIYGTKMGVVSGANLVPEHEISGIDGGLLSMEFDWIDDAYWQDMMGSMMGDVFLP
;
A
#
# COMPACT_ATOMS: atom_id res chain seq x y z
N MET A 1 -12.66 -4.62 16.08
CA MET A 1 -13.23 -4.56 14.70
C MET A 1 -13.65 -3.15 14.27
N ALA A 2 -14.19 -2.29 15.16
CA ALA A 2 -14.72 -0.96 14.79
C ALA A 2 -13.71 0.21 14.80
N GLN A 3 -12.53 0.04 15.42
CA GLN A 3 -11.67 1.19 15.79
C GLN A 3 -10.73 1.69 14.67
N SER A 4 -10.15 0.82 13.81
CA SER A 4 -9.25 1.25 12.71
C SER A 4 -10.00 2.03 11.63
N THR A 5 -11.14 1.52 11.17
CA THR A 5 -12.04 2.24 10.26
C THR A 5 -12.48 3.57 10.86
N ALA A 6 -12.73 3.64 12.17
CA ALA A 6 -13.11 4.90 12.82
C ALA A 6 -12.03 5.98 12.73
N VAL A 7 -10.73 5.64 12.80
CA VAL A 7 -9.63 6.61 12.65
C VAL A 7 -9.62 7.21 11.24
N PHE A 8 -9.75 6.39 10.19
CA PHE A 8 -9.79 6.89 8.81
C PHE A 8 -11.07 7.69 8.52
N GLN A 9 -12.21 7.28 9.08
CA GLN A 9 -13.46 8.03 8.97
C GLN A 9 -13.39 9.37 9.71
N LEU A 10 -12.74 9.42 10.87
CA LEU A 10 -12.48 10.67 11.59
C LEU A 10 -11.55 11.58 10.80
N GLN A 11 -10.48 11.02 10.20
CA GLN A 11 -9.59 11.78 9.33
C GLN A 11 -10.35 12.37 8.14
N HIS A 12 -11.25 11.60 7.51
CA HIS A 12 -12.16 12.13 6.50
C HIS A 12 -12.99 13.28 7.07
N ALA A 13 -13.74 13.05 8.15
CA ALA A 13 -14.58 14.07 8.76
C ALA A 13 -13.82 15.38 9.01
N LEU A 14 -12.63 15.31 9.60
CA LEU A 14 -11.78 16.49 9.87
C LEU A 14 -11.35 17.21 8.59
N VAL A 15 -10.97 16.49 7.53
CA VAL A 15 -10.62 17.09 6.23
C VAL A 15 -11.81 17.83 5.61
N PHE A 16 -13.02 17.28 5.73
CA PHE A 16 -14.24 17.90 5.23
C PHE A 16 -14.70 19.08 6.08
N ASP A 17 -14.68 18.95 7.41
CA ASP A 17 -15.08 20.00 8.36
C ASP A 17 -14.17 21.23 8.27
N LEU A 18 -12.86 21.02 8.12
CA LEU A 18 -11.89 22.08 7.89
C LEU A 18 -11.94 22.63 6.45
N GLY A 19 -12.71 21.98 5.55
CA GLY A 19 -12.83 22.39 4.15
C GLY A 19 -11.52 22.30 3.37
N LEU A 20 -10.62 21.40 3.77
CA LEU A 20 -9.30 21.25 3.13
C LEU A 20 -9.42 20.62 1.74
N ASN A 21 -10.45 19.82 1.49
CA ASN A 21 -10.66 19.11 0.22
C ASN A 21 -11.16 19.99 -0.95
N LYS A 22 -11.29 21.30 -0.74
CA LYS A 22 -11.79 22.24 -1.75
C LYS A 22 -11.02 23.57 -1.73
N PRO A 23 -10.99 24.30 -2.85
CA PRO A 23 -10.50 25.67 -2.89
C PRO A 23 -11.17 26.56 -1.85
N VAL A 24 -10.45 27.52 -1.28
CA VAL A 24 -11.07 28.59 -0.48
C VAL A 24 -11.95 29.44 -1.40
N ARG A 25 -13.24 29.57 -1.08
CA ARG A 25 -14.17 30.45 -1.82
C ARG A 25 -14.51 31.68 -0.99
N GLU A 26 -14.67 32.83 -1.66
CA GLU A 26 -15.35 34.00 -1.09
C GLU A 26 -16.83 33.97 -1.52
N GLY A 27 -17.75 34.22 -0.58
CA GLY A 27 -19.19 34.41 -0.87
C GLY A 27 -20.13 33.93 0.25
N ASP A 28 -21.30 34.58 0.33
CA ASP A 28 -22.41 34.23 1.23
C ASP A 28 -22.94 32.82 0.88
N PRO A 29 -23.40 31.99 1.84
CA PRO A 29 -23.85 30.60 1.61
C PRO A 29 -25.05 30.45 0.64
N SER A 30 -25.53 31.52 0.03
CA SER A 30 -26.66 31.59 -0.89
C SER A 30 -26.27 31.33 -2.36
N ASP A 31 -24.99 31.45 -2.75
CA ASP A 31 -24.52 31.28 -4.14
C ASP A 31 -24.19 29.81 -4.49
N MET A 32 -25.06 28.89 -4.02
CA MET A 32 -24.88 27.43 -3.97
C MET A 32 -25.00 26.69 -5.32
N LEU A 33 -24.83 27.34 -6.47
CA LEU A 33 -24.86 26.63 -7.76
C LEU A 33 -23.46 26.19 -8.18
N PRO A 34 -23.18 24.87 -8.28
CA PRO A 34 -21.89 24.39 -8.74
C PRO A 34 -21.80 24.61 -10.26
N ASN A 35 -20.99 25.59 -10.68
CA ASN A 35 -20.68 25.79 -12.08
C ASN A 35 -19.53 24.83 -12.48
N PRO A 36 -19.76 23.82 -13.33
CA PRO A 36 -18.84 22.68 -13.51
C PRO A 36 -17.50 23.01 -14.22
N SER A 37 -17.28 24.26 -14.64
CA SER A 37 -16.16 24.64 -15.51
C SER A 37 -15.13 25.62 -14.91
N GLY A 38 -15.20 25.97 -13.62
CA GLY A 38 -14.39 27.07 -13.05
C GLY A 38 -13.67 26.82 -11.71
N PHE A 39 -13.29 25.58 -11.39
CA PHE A 39 -12.92 25.18 -10.02
C PHE A 39 -11.44 25.35 -9.59
N LEU A 40 -10.55 25.87 -10.44
CA LEU A 40 -9.17 26.14 -10.01
C LEU A 40 -9.02 27.64 -9.65
N PRO A 41 -8.69 27.97 -8.40
CA PRO A 41 -8.48 29.36 -7.98
C PRO A 41 -7.23 29.90 -8.67
N LYS A 42 -7.40 30.53 -9.83
CA LYS A 42 -6.35 31.36 -10.41
C LYS A 42 -6.26 32.62 -9.57
N ASN A 43 -5.28 32.66 -8.67
CA ASN A 43 -4.85 33.86 -7.93
C ASN A 43 -5.92 34.51 -7.04
N SER A 44 -6.68 33.75 -6.25
CA SER A 44 -7.53 34.37 -5.22
C SER A 44 -6.71 34.72 -3.97
N VAL A 45 -6.93 35.91 -3.42
CA VAL A 45 -6.29 36.40 -2.18
C VAL A 45 -6.57 35.47 -1.00
N THR A 46 -7.70 34.75 -1.03
CA THR A 46 -8.09 33.77 -0.02
C THR A 46 -7.41 32.42 -0.16
N GLU A 47 -7.18 31.91 -1.36
CA GLU A 47 -6.38 30.70 -1.56
C GLU A 47 -4.91 30.95 -1.18
N ALA A 48 -4.42 32.18 -1.31
CA ALA A 48 -3.12 32.59 -0.79
C ALA A 48 -3.01 32.52 0.76
N LYS A 49 -4.15 32.46 1.48
CA LYS A 49 -4.16 32.26 2.94
C LYS A 49 -4.05 30.79 3.35
N ARG A 50 -4.31 29.84 2.43
CA ARG A 50 -4.16 28.39 2.65
C ARG A 50 -2.68 28.08 2.83
N THR A 51 -2.32 27.58 4.00
CA THR A 51 -0.95 27.29 4.40
C THR A 51 -0.39 26.03 3.74
N SER A 52 0.93 25.94 3.61
CA SER A 52 1.61 24.73 3.15
C SER A 52 1.30 23.52 4.05
N GLU A 53 1.16 23.72 5.37
CA GLU A 53 0.76 22.68 6.32
C GLU A 53 -0.63 22.10 6.05
N GLU A 54 -1.61 22.95 5.74
CA GLU A 54 -2.96 22.49 5.35
C GLU A 54 -2.93 21.67 4.05
N ARG A 55 -2.09 22.06 3.09
CA ARG A 55 -1.90 21.32 1.83
C ARG A 55 -1.24 19.96 2.08
N ARG A 56 -0.16 19.93 2.88
CA ARG A 56 0.50 18.69 3.32
C ARG A 56 -0.49 17.76 4.00
N THR A 57 -1.31 18.30 4.90
CA THR A 57 -2.33 17.55 5.62
C THR A 57 -3.33 16.88 4.67
N LEU A 58 -3.83 17.62 3.68
CA LEU A 58 -4.72 17.07 2.65
C LEU A 58 -4.05 15.94 1.84
N LEU A 59 -2.82 16.16 1.37
CA LEU A 59 -2.10 15.15 0.57
C LEU A 59 -1.78 13.89 1.38
N CYS A 60 -1.34 14.04 2.62
CA CYS A 60 -1.12 12.93 3.55
C CYS A 60 -2.42 12.16 3.80
N ALA A 61 -3.53 12.88 3.97
CA ALA A 61 -4.83 12.29 4.20
C ALA A 61 -5.28 11.46 2.98
N PHE A 62 -5.15 12.01 1.77
CA PHE A 62 -5.41 11.30 0.52
C PHE A 62 -4.54 10.05 0.36
N CYS A 63 -3.23 10.16 0.56
CA CYS A 63 -2.32 9.01 0.45
C CYS A 63 -2.71 7.89 1.43
N SER A 64 -2.98 8.25 2.69
CA SER A 64 -3.31 7.29 3.74
C SER A 64 -4.64 6.57 3.46
N THR A 65 -5.65 7.28 2.94
CA THR A 65 -6.97 6.71 2.66
C THR A 65 -7.01 5.95 1.35
N SER A 66 -6.26 6.40 0.33
CA SER A 66 -6.07 5.67 -0.92
C SER A 66 -5.47 4.28 -0.64
N VAL A 67 -4.32 4.25 0.03
CA VAL A 67 -3.67 3.02 0.50
C VAL A 67 -4.66 2.16 1.28
N THR A 68 -5.29 2.70 2.33
CA THR A 68 -6.19 1.89 3.17
C THR A 68 -7.38 1.32 2.39
N SER A 69 -7.96 2.09 1.47
CA SER A 69 -9.07 1.63 0.63
C SER A 69 -8.68 0.44 -0.24
N LEU A 70 -7.46 0.44 -0.80
CA LEU A 70 -6.93 -0.66 -1.60
C LEU A 70 -6.84 -1.98 -0.80
N PHE A 71 -6.53 -1.90 0.49
CA PHE A 71 -6.21 -3.08 1.31
C PHE A 71 -7.33 -3.58 2.21
N VAL A 72 -8.13 -2.67 2.77
CA VAL A 72 -9.25 -3.03 3.66
C VAL A 72 -10.54 -3.20 2.84
N ARG A 73 -10.65 -2.57 1.66
CA ARG A 73 -11.84 -2.58 0.77
C ARG A 73 -13.18 -2.22 1.43
N LYS A 74 -13.14 -1.72 2.67
CA LYS A 74 -14.30 -1.35 3.50
C LYS A 74 -14.40 0.15 3.76
N ILE A 75 -13.49 0.94 3.19
CA ILE A 75 -13.38 2.38 3.38
C ILE A 75 -13.38 3.03 2.00
N GLU A 76 -14.30 3.97 1.78
CA GLU A 76 -14.24 4.84 0.60
C GLU A 76 -13.03 5.77 0.73
N ASN A 77 -12.21 5.84 -0.30
CA ASN A 77 -11.05 6.73 -0.31
C ASN A 77 -11.45 8.19 -0.53
N LEU A 78 -10.56 9.11 -0.14
CA LEU A 78 -10.60 10.44 -0.74
C LEU A 78 -10.25 10.29 -2.22
N HIS A 79 -11.03 10.94 -3.06
CA HIS A 79 -10.86 10.85 -4.50
C HIS A 79 -9.87 11.88 -5.03
N HIS A 80 -9.11 11.49 -6.07
CA HIS A 80 -8.32 12.42 -6.85
C HIS A 80 -9.22 13.54 -7.39
N THR A 81 -8.79 14.79 -7.20
CA THR A 81 -9.47 15.98 -7.70
C THR A 81 -8.45 16.94 -8.33
N PRO A 82 -8.88 17.81 -9.25
CA PRO A 82 -8.00 18.87 -9.78
C PRO A 82 -7.41 19.76 -8.68
N TYR A 83 -8.09 19.87 -7.52
CA TYR A 83 -7.58 20.63 -6.38
C TYR A 83 -6.41 19.94 -5.68
N LEU A 84 -6.37 18.60 -5.62
CA LEU A 84 -5.21 17.86 -5.11
C LEU A 84 -3.98 18.13 -5.97
N GLU A 85 -4.11 18.11 -7.31
CA GLU A 85 -2.99 18.42 -8.20
C GLU A 85 -2.54 19.89 -8.06
N TYR A 86 -3.48 20.82 -7.86
CA TYR A 86 -3.14 22.19 -7.53
C TYR A 86 -2.32 22.30 -6.24
N CYS A 87 -2.72 21.60 -5.17
CA CYS A 87 -1.96 21.53 -3.92
C CYS A 87 -0.58 20.90 -4.11
N CYS A 88 -0.47 19.84 -4.91
CA CYS A 88 0.80 19.25 -5.30
C CYS A 88 1.71 20.29 -5.95
N LYS A 89 1.18 21.04 -6.93
CA LYS A 89 1.95 22.05 -7.65
C LYS A 89 2.46 23.16 -6.75
N ILE A 90 1.63 23.66 -5.83
CA ILE A 90 2.04 24.69 -4.87
C ILE A 90 3.14 24.17 -3.93
N LEU A 91 3.02 22.94 -3.43
CA LEU A 91 4.05 22.35 -2.55
C LEU A 91 5.36 22.05 -3.28
N GLU A 92 5.27 21.61 -4.54
CA GLU A 92 6.42 21.39 -5.41
C GLU A 92 7.15 22.72 -5.71
N ASP A 93 6.41 23.79 -6.02
CA ASP A 93 6.98 25.10 -6.30
C ASP A 93 7.57 25.76 -5.04
N ALA A 94 6.93 25.58 -3.87
CA ALA A 94 7.41 26.13 -2.60
C ALA A 94 8.59 25.33 -2.02
N SER A 95 8.53 24.00 -2.08
CA SER A 95 9.54 23.04 -1.61
C SER A 95 10.20 23.46 -0.28
N GLU A 96 9.39 23.79 0.73
CA GLU A 96 9.90 24.29 2.02
C GLU A 96 10.70 23.19 2.75
N PHE A 97 10.29 21.92 2.57
CA PHE A 97 10.99 20.76 3.09
C PHE A 97 11.26 19.72 1.98
N PRO A 98 12.38 18.96 2.06
CA PRO A 98 12.62 17.85 1.12
C PRO A 98 11.50 16.80 1.12
N SER A 99 10.78 16.64 2.23
CA SER A 99 9.62 15.76 2.35
C SER A 99 8.44 16.17 1.48
N ASP A 100 8.36 17.43 1.06
CA ASP A 100 7.26 17.93 0.23
C ASP A 100 7.28 17.27 -1.15
N LEU A 101 8.47 17.18 -1.76
CA LEU A 101 8.65 16.52 -3.05
C LEU A 101 8.29 15.04 -3.00
N ILE A 102 8.55 14.38 -1.88
CA ILE A 102 8.16 12.97 -1.67
C ILE A 102 6.67 12.84 -1.56
N LEU A 103 6.04 13.71 -0.77
CA LEU A 103 4.62 13.67 -0.56
C LEU A 103 3.89 13.91 -1.88
N VAL A 104 4.36 14.87 -2.68
CA VAL A 104 3.88 15.11 -4.04
C VAL A 104 4.08 13.87 -4.91
N ALA A 105 5.28 13.29 -4.91
CA ALA A 105 5.57 12.13 -5.73
C ALA A 105 4.74 10.89 -5.35
N ALA A 106 4.58 10.63 -4.05
CA ALA A 106 3.75 9.56 -3.51
C ALA A 106 2.27 9.80 -3.81
N THR A 107 1.78 11.04 -3.69
CA THR A 107 0.41 11.42 -4.05
C THR A 107 0.12 11.10 -5.51
N ARG A 108 1.01 11.49 -6.43
CA ARG A 108 0.85 11.21 -7.86
C ARG A 108 0.85 9.70 -8.16
N LEU A 109 1.72 8.91 -7.50
CA LEU A 109 1.68 7.44 -7.59
C LEU A 109 0.35 6.87 -7.07
N GLN A 110 -0.18 7.40 -5.96
CA GLN A 110 -1.47 6.97 -5.42
C GLN A 110 -2.65 7.37 -6.32
N CYS A 111 -2.57 8.49 -7.03
CA CYS A 111 -3.55 8.87 -8.05
C CYS A 111 -3.57 7.88 -9.22
N MET A 112 -2.40 7.39 -9.65
CA MET A 112 -2.33 6.31 -10.65
C MET A 112 -2.98 5.03 -10.13
N SER A 113 -2.71 4.66 -8.87
CA SER A 113 -3.34 3.50 -8.23
C SER A 113 -4.87 3.62 -8.18
N GLU A 114 -5.40 4.79 -7.83
CA GLU A 114 -6.84 5.04 -7.82
C GLU A 114 -7.43 4.98 -9.24
N SER A 115 -6.74 5.53 -10.24
CA SER A 115 -7.15 5.44 -11.64
C SER A 115 -7.25 3.99 -12.10
N ILE A 116 -6.23 3.18 -11.78
CA ILE A 116 -6.24 1.73 -12.04
C ILE A 116 -7.46 1.09 -11.38
N GLN A 117 -7.71 1.36 -10.09
CA GLN A 117 -8.85 0.80 -9.37
C GLN A 117 -10.19 1.18 -9.99
N ARG A 118 -10.39 2.45 -10.35
CA ARG A 118 -11.64 2.93 -10.98
C ARG A 118 -11.88 2.26 -12.31
N SER A 119 -10.85 2.20 -13.16
CA SER A 119 -10.97 1.55 -14.46
C SER A 119 -11.31 0.06 -14.31
N LEU A 120 -10.80 -0.62 -13.26
CA LEU A 120 -11.12 -2.02 -12.98
C LEU A 120 -12.56 -2.25 -12.52
N LEU A 121 -13.15 -1.29 -11.81
CA LEU A 121 -14.52 -1.38 -11.29
C LEU A 121 -15.57 -0.94 -12.33
N VAL A 122 -15.24 0.04 -13.18
CA VAL A 122 -16.18 0.66 -14.13
C VAL A 122 -16.10 -0.05 -15.49
N LYS A 123 -17.00 -1.01 -15.73
CA LYS A 123 -17.12 -1.78 -16.99
C LYS A 123 -17.35 -0.94 -18.27
N ASN A 124 -17.63 0.36 -18.14
CA ASN A 124 -18.02 1.24 -19.25
C ASN A 124 -16.89 2.14 -19.76
N GLU A 125 -15.73 2.21 -19.10
CA GLU A 125 -14.59 3.04 -19.52
C GLU A 125 -13.58 2.26 -20.36
N GLY A 126 -14.02 1.69 -21.49
CA GLY A 126 -13.14 1.02 -22.46
C GLY A 126 -12.33 -0.17 -21.91
N PRO A 127 -11.57 -0.88 -22.76
CA PRO A 127 -10.69 -1.95 -22.30
C PRO A 127 -9.46 -1.34 -21.60
N ILE A 128 -9.22 -1.73 -20.35
CA ILE A 128 -7.95 -1.45 -19.68
C ILE A 128 -6.87 -2.24 -20.39
N ILE A 129 -5.80 -1.55 -20.76
CA ILE A 129 -4.59 -2.17 -21.28
C ILE A 129 -3.52 -2.01 -20.20
N PRO A 130 -3.27 -3.01 -19.34
CA PRO A 130 -2.33 -2.86 -18.24
C PRO A 130 -0.92 -2.51 -18.71
N SER A 131 -0.51 -2.89 -19.93
CA SER A 131 0.76 -2.46 -20.51
C SER A 131 0.83 -0.95 -20.78
N CYS A 132 -0.28 -0.29 -21.09
CA CYS A 132 -0.35 1.17 -21.24
C CYS A 132 -0.20 1.87 -19.89
N MET A 133 -0.99 1.45 -18.90
CA MET A 133 -0.91 1.96 -17.52
C MET A 133 0.48 1.74 -16.91
N ARG A 134 1.09 0.60 -17.20
CA ARG A 134 2.48 0.33 -16.80
C ARG A 134 3.46 1.26 -17.48
N ALA A 135 3.30 1.54 -18.78
CA ALA A 135 4.16 2.47 -19.49
C ALA A 135 4.07 3.88 -18.91
N GLU A 136 2.88 4.35 -18.54
CA GLU A 136 2.68 5.62 -17.84
C GLU A 136 3.38 5.63 -16.48
N LEU A 137 3.21 4.58 -15.67
CA LEU A 137 3.87 4.42 -14.37
C LEU A 137 5.40 4.43 -14.51
N VAL A 138 5.95 3.68 -15.47
CA VAL A 138 7.40 3.61 -15.74
C VAL A 138 7.92 4.96 -16.23
N SER A 139 7.20 5.62 -17.15
CA SER A 139 7.59 6.95 -17.66
C SER A 139 7.63 7.98 -16.54
N TYR A 140 6.63 7.96 -15.67
CA TYR A 140 6.59 8.83 -14.50
C TYR A 140 7.76 8.55 -13.55
N TRP A 141 8.01 7.28 -13.24
CA TRP A 141 9.12 6.89 -12.36
C TRP A 141 10.49 7.29 -12.94
N GLN A 142 10.68 7.15 -14.26
CA GLN A 142 11.89 7.57 -14.94
C GLN A 142 12.09 9.09 -14.84
N SER A 143 11.05 9.87 -15.16
CA SER A 143 11.09 11.33 -15.02
C SER A 143 11.41 11.77 -13.60
N LEU A 144 10.73 11.17 -12.61
CA LEU A 144 10.97 11.45 -11.19
C LEU A 144 12.39 11.07 -10.77
N SER A 145 12.89 9.91 -11.21
CA SER A 145 14.25 9.45 -10.90
C SER A 145 15.32 10.36 -11.48
N ASP A 146 15.11 10.85 -12.70
CA ASP A 146 16.03 11.77 -13.37
C ASP A 146 16.03 13.13 -12.67
N GLU A 147 14.86 13.64 -12.27
CA GLU A 147 14.71 14.88 -11.51
C GLU A 147 15.37 14.78 -10.11
N LEU A 148 15.12 13.68 -9.39
CA LEU A 148 15.77 13.44 -8.10
C LEU A 148 17.29 13.34 -8.23
N ARG A 149 17.79 12.76 -9.33
CA ARG A 149 19.23 12.67 -9.61
C ARG A 149 19.83 14.04 -9.93
N SER A 150 19.16 14.85 -10.75
CA SER A 150 19.64 16.20 -11.08
C SER A 150 19.64 17.10 -9.85
N ASN A 151 18.62 17.00 -9.00
CA ASN A 151 18.51 17.78 -7.77
C ASN A 151 19.49 17.29 -6.71
N GLY A 152 19.70 15.97 -6.58
CA GLY A 152 20.67 15.38 -5.67
C GLY A 152 22.10 15.86 -5.90
N ALA A 153 22.54 15.94 -7.17
CA ALA A 153 23.86 16.46 -7.53
C ALA A 153 24.06 17.93 -7.14
N TYR A 154 22.99 18.74 -7.19
CA TYR A 154 23.00 20.13 -6.75
C TYR A 154 23.17 20.26 -5.22
N PHE A 155 22.54 19.36 -4.45
CA PHE A 155 22.62 19.37 -2.98
C PHE A 155 23.95 18.80 -2.45
N GLU A 156 24.55 17.80 -3.11
CA GLU A 156 25.88 17.25 -2.73
C GLU A 156 26.99 18.31 -2.78
N THR A 157 26.93 19.25 -3.72
CA THR A 157 27.91 20.35 -3.81
C THR A 157 27.78 21.41 -2.71
N ASN A 158 26.64 21.48 -2.01
CA ASN A 158 26.31 22.59 -1.12
C ASN A 158 26.14 22.23 0.37
N ALA A 159 26.24 20.95 0.80
CA ALA A 159 25.84 20.56 2.15
C ALA A 159 26.89 19.80 2.99
N ARG A 160 27.11 20.27 4.22
CA ARG A 160 27.88 19.63 5.32
C ARG A 160 26.98 19.11 6.46
N SER A 161 25.70 18.78 6.21
CA SER A 161 24.72 18.62 7.30
C SER A 161 23.85 17.36 7.25
N SER A 162 23.40 16.96 8.45
CA SER A 162 22.71 15.70 8.83
C SER A 162 21.44 15.33 8.05
N TRP A 163 20.79 16.29 7.39
CA TRP A 163 19.55 16.08 6.60
C TRP A 163 19.78 15.35 5.27
N LEU A 164 21.04 15.22 4.82
CA LEU A 164 21.41 14.35 3.69
C LEU A 164 21.06 12.88 3.96
N ILE A 165 21.09 12.43 5.21
CA ILE A 165 20.72 11.06 5.62
C ILE A 165 19.21 10.85 5.42
N ASP A 166 18.40 11.87 5.70
CA ASP A 166 16.97 11.84 5.46
C ASP A 166 16.71 11.77 3.95
N ILE A 167 17.40 12.58 3.13
CA ILE A 167 17.34 12.52 1.65
C ILE A 167 17.65 11.13 1.09
N LEU A 168 18.61 10.42 1.67
CA LEU A 168 18.98 9.06 1.28
C LEU A 168 17.92 8.01 1.66
N CYS A 169 17.02 8.31 2.60
CA CYS A 169 15.90 7.42 2.98
C CYS A 169 14.63 7.65 2.15
N LEU A 170 14.49 8.81 1.49
CA LEU A 170 13.35 9.16 0.63
C LEU A 170 13.12 8.22 -0.57
N PRO A 171 14.15 7.67 -1.25
CA PRO A 171 13.91 6.74 -2.36
C PRO A 171 13.28 5.42 -1.90
N GLU A 172 13.49 4.96 -0.67
CA GLU A 172 12.94 3.67 -0.23
C GLU A 172 11.41 3.70 -0.17
N PHE A 173 10.82 4.71 0.49
CA PHE A 173 9.36 4.83 0.59
C PHE A 173 8.72 4.99 -0.79
N LEU A 174 9.28 5.87 -1.63
CA LEU A 174 8.79 6.08 -2.99
C LEU A 174 8.91 4.80 -3.84
N LEU A 175 10.00 4.05 -3.71
CA LEU A 175 10.21 2.82 -4.45
C LEU A 175 9.28 1.71 -3.97
N THR A 176 9.03 1.58 -2.67
CA THR A 176 7.99 0.67 -2.16
C THR A 176 6.59 1.08 -2.62
N THR A 177 6.31 2.38 -2.69
CA THR A 177 5.05 2.89 -3.22
C THR A 177 4.91 2.56 -4.71
N TYR A 178 5.95 2.81 -5.51
CA TYR A 178 5.98 2.46 -6.94
C TYR A 178 5.70 0.97 -7.18
N TYR A 179 6.44 0.09 -6.49
CA TYR A 179 6.24 -1.35 -6.66
C TYR A 179 4.89 -1.81 -6.11
N SER A 180 4.32 -1.15 -5.09
CA SER A 180 2.97 -1.45 -4.63
C SER A 180 1.91 -1.14 -5.71
N VAL A 181 2.07 -0.03 -6.44
CA VAL A 181 1.18 0.35 -7.55
C VAL A 181 1.36 -0.62 -8.72
N GLU A 182 2.60 -1.00 -9.05
CA GLU A 182 2.87 -2.00 -10.10
C GLU A 182 2.30 -3.38 -9.73
N VAL A 183 2.38 -3.81 -8.48
CA VAL A 183 1.74 -5.05 -8.00
C VAL A 183 0.23 -4.95 -8.10
N PHE A 184 -0.35 -3.82 -7.68
CA PHE A 184 -1.80 -3.60 -7.70
C PHE A 184 -2.36 -3.61 -9.12
N LEU A 185 -1.63 -3.04 -10.10
CA LEU A 185 -1.97 -3.08 -11.52
C LEU A 185 -2.22 -4.50 -12.04
N TYR A 186 -1.48 -5.47 -11.51
CA TYR A 186 -1.56 -6.87 -11.93
C TYR A 186 -2.47 -7.74 -11.08
N GLU A 187 -3.07 -7.23 -9.99
CA GLU A 187 -3.99 -7.99 -9.14
C GLU A 187 -5.09 -8.74 -9.94
N PRO A 188 -5.76 -8.12 -10.92
CA PRO A 188 -6.86 -8.76 -11.66
C PRO A 188 -6.43 -10.01 -12.46
N ILE A 189 -5.16 -10.12 -12.79
CA ILE A 189 -4.60 -11.16 -13.67
C ILE A 189 -4.36 -12.47 -12.90
N ILE A 190 -4.15 -12.31 -11.60
CA ILE A 190 -3.89 -13.41 -10.67
C ILE A 190 -5.18 -14.20 -10.40
N GLN A 191 -6.35 -13.61 -10.64
CA GLN A 191 -7.65 -14.26 -10.47
C GLN A 191 -7.82 -15.46 -11.42
N SER A 192 -8.50 -16.51 -10.96
CA SER A 192 -8.71 -17.75 -11.72
C SER A 192 -9.45 -17.52 -13.05
N ASN A 193 -10.47 -16.66 -13.03
CA ASN A 193 -11.28 -16.28 -14.19
C ASN A 193 -11.18 -14.78 -14.44
N PRO A 194 -10.08 -14.31 -15.03
CA PRO A 194 -9.89 -12.89 -15.10
C PRO A 194 -10.71 -12.31 -16.28
N PRO A 195 -11.13 -11.04 -16.23
CA PRO A 195 -12.10 -10.49 -17.18
C PRO A 195 -11.50 -10.39 -18.60
N SER A 196 -12.16 -10.98 -19.62
CA SER A 196 -11.65 -11.06 -20.99
C SER A 196 -11.25 -9.72 -21.64
N PHE A 197 -11.78 -8.59 -21.16
CA PHE A 197 -11.45 -7.24 -21.66
C PHE A 197 -10.11 -6.70 -21.13
N VAL A 198 -9.56 -7.29 -20.06
CA VAL A 198 -8.25 -6.93 -19.48
C VAL A 198 -7.11 -7.59 -20.27
N PHE A 199 -7.43 -8.63 -21.06
CA PHE A 199 -6.47 -9.43 -21.80
C PHE A 199 -6.58 -9.12 -23.29
N GLY A 200 -5.44 -8.87 -23.94
CA GLY A 200 -5.36 -9.25 -25.35
C GLY A 200 -5.57 -10.76 -25.46
N ASN A 201 -5.97 -11.25 -26.64
CA ASN A 201 -6.49 -12.61 -26.84
C ASN A 201 -5.50 -13.79 -26.58
N GLY A 202 -4.35 -13.60 -25.90
CA GLY A 202 -3.25 -14.59 -25.84
C GLY A 202 -2.82 -15.02 -24.43
N ASN A 203 -2.71 -16.34 -24.21
CA ASN A 203 -2.07 -16.96 -23.04
C ASN A 203 -0.66 -16.39 -22.76
N ALA A 204 0.12 -16.14 -23.80
CA ALA A 204 1.48 -15.61 -23.67
C ALA A 204 1.54 -14.23 -22.98
N GLN A 205 0.58 -13.36 -23.28
CA GLN A 205 0.51 -12.03 -22.65
C GLN A 205 0.17 -12.17 -21.15
N ARG A 206 -0.73 -13.08 -20.79
CA ARG A 206 -1.04 -13.37 -19.38
C ARG A 206 0.20 -13.88 -18.63
N LEU A 207 0.98 -14.78 -19.24
CA LEU A 207 2.22 -15.28 -18.64
C LEU A 207 3.26 -14.17 -18.43
N GLU A 208 3.46 -13.30 -19.42
CA GLU A 208 4.37 -12.15 -19.30
C GLU A 208 3.97 -11.21 -18.14
N MET A 209 2.67 -10.95 -17.99
CA MET A 209 2.16 -10.11 -16.90
C MET A 209 2.31 -10.78 -15.54
N LEU A 210 2.07 -12.10 -15.43
CA LEU A 210 2.33 -12.86 -14.20
C LEU A 210 3.82 -12.82 -13.83
N SER A 211 4.71 -13.00 -14.79
CA SER A 211 6.17 -12.87 -14.57
C SER A 211 6.56 -11.47 -14.13
N THR A 212 5.97 -10.44 -14.73
CA THR A 212 6.24 -9.04 -14.36
C THR A 212 5.73 -8.73 -12.96
N CYS A 213 4.54 -9.23 -12.60
CA CYS A 213 3.99 -9.12 -11.25
C CYS A 213 4.88 -9.83 -10.21
N LEU A 214 5.40 -11.02 -10.54
CA LEU A 214 6.32 -11.76 -9.69
C LEU A 214 7.60 -10.97 -9.41
N LEU A 215 8.18 -10.32 -10.43
CA LEU A 215 9.35 -9.48 -10.26
C LEU A 215 9.05 -8.25 -9.40
N ALA A 216 7.91 -7.57 -9.63
CA ALA A 216 7.52 -6.40 -8.87
C ALA A 216 7.28 -6.74 -7.38
N VAL A 217 6.62 -7.86 -7.09
CA VAL A 217 6.34 -8.28 -5.70
C VAL A 217 7.62 -8.71 -4.96
N GLN A 218 8.56 -9.36 -5.66
CA GLN A 218 9.89 -9.65 -5.10
C GLN A 218 10.63 -8.36 -4.75
N LYS A 219 10.66 -7.39 -5.67
CA LYS A 219 11.30 -6.09 -5.41
C LYS A 219 10.67 -5.37 -4.23
N LEU A 220 9.34 -5.38 -4.12
CA LEU A 220 8.63 -4.78 -3.00
C LEU A 220 9.06 -5.41 -1.67
N LEU A 221 9.02 -6.75 -1.58
CA LEU A 221 9.36 -7.47 -0.34
C LEU A 221 10.84 -7.40 -0.01
N ASP A 222 11.73 -7.48 -1.01
CA ASP A 222 13.18 -7.32 -0.85
C ASP A 222 13.52 -5.96 -0.23
N LEU A 223 12.87 -4.89 -0.70
CA LEU A 223 13.04 -3.56 -0.12
C LEU A 223 12.53 -3.49 1.32
N SER A 224 11.42 -4.14 1.63
CA SER A 224 10.89 -4.18 3.00
C SER A 224 11.83 -4.91 3.96
N ILE A 225 12.38 -6.06 3.57
CA ILE A 225 13.28 -6.84 4.44
C ILE A 225 14.70 -6.25 4.53
N ALA A 226 15.13 -5.46 3.55
CA ALA A 226 16.41 -4.78 3.58
C ALA A 226 16.47 -3.61 4.59
N GLN A 227 15.32 -3.17 5.11
CA GLN A 227 15.27 -2.09 6.09
C GLN A 227 15.91 -2.48 7.43
N LYS A 228 16.55 -1.51 8.07
CA LYS A 228 17.13 -1.69 9.41
C LYS A 228 16.02 -1.87 10.45
N VAL A 229 16.29 -2.66 11.49
CA VAL A 229 15.39 -2.89 12.65
C VAL A 229 14.85 -1.58 13.20
N SER A 230 15.67 -0.52 13.29
CA SER A 230 15.24 0.79 13.81
C SER A 230 14.10 1.43 13.01
N LYS A 231 14.00 1.15 11.70
CA LYS A 231 12.91 1.65 10.84
C LYS A 231 11.60 0.88 11.09
N PHE A 232 11.67 -0.40 11.50
CA PHE A 232 10.49 -1.21 11.81
C PHE A 232 9.68 -0.65 12.99
N ALA A 233 10.32 0.07 13.90
CA ALA A 233 9.65 0.78 14.99
C ALA A 233 8.83 2.00 14.53
N ALA A 234 9.13 2.53 13.34
CA ALA A 234 8.55 3.76 12.81
C ALA A 234 7.76 3.52 11.50
N LEU A 235 7.41 2.26 11.19
CA LEU A 235 6.64 1.96 9.99
C LEU A 235 5.25 2.59 10.10
N SER A 236 4.90 3.34 9.06
CA SER A 236 3.56 3.90 8.88
C SER A 236 2.58 2.81 8.44
N GLY A 237 1.28 3.06 8.69
CA GLY A 237 0.20 2.18 8.21
C GLY A 237 0.34 1.78 6.73
N PRO A 238 0.58 2.72 5.80
CA PRO A 238 0.80 2.39 4.40
C PRO A 238 1.94 1.41 4.11
N GLN A 239 3.08 1.57 4.78
CA GLN A 239 4.24 0.68 4.57
C GLN A 239 3.93 -0.74 5.01
N LEU A 240 3.18 -0.89 6.10
CA LEU A 240 2.69 -2.17 6.57
C LEU A 240 1.69 -2.79 5.59
N SER A 241 0.80 -1.99 5.02
CA SER A 241 -0.13 -2.49 4.01
C SER A 241 0.59 -2.96 2.74
N PHE A 242 1.67 -2.29 2.33
CA PHE A 242 2.50 -2.73 1.21
C PHE A 242 3.17 -4.09 1.48
N ILE A 243 3.64 -4.34 2.70
CA ILE A 243 4.16 -5.66 3.11
C ILE A 243 3.06 -6.72 3.01
N GLY A 244 1.86 -6.42 3.52
CA GLY A 244 0.71 -7.31 3.43
C GLY A 244 0.34 -7.66 1.99
N LEU A 245 0.27 -6.64 1.11
CA LEU A 245 0.06 -6.80 -0.33
C LEU A 245 1.12 -7.72 -0.93
N GLY A 246 2.38 -7.46 -0.62
CA GLY A 246 3.49 -8.24 -1.14
C GLY A 246 3.36 -9.73 -0.79
N LEU A 247 3.14 -10.03 0.49
CA LEU A 247 3.00 -11.41 0.97
C LEU A 247 1.77 -12.11 0.36
N SER A 248 0.65 -11.40 0.27
CA SER A 248 -0.58 -11.94 -0.34
C SER A 248 -0.39 -12.25 -1.82
N THR A 249 0.02 -11.27 -2.62
CA THR A 249 0.21 -11.42 -4.07
C THR A 249 1.19 -12.54 -4.36
N LEU A 250 2.29 -12.61 -3.61
CA LEU A 250 3.28 -13.66 -3.79
C LEU A 250 2.74 -15.05 -3.50
N PHE A 251 1.90 -15.20 -2.47
CA PHE A 251 1.19 -16.44 -2.22
C PHE A 251 0.24 -16.79 -3.35
N LYS A 252 -0.56 -15.82 -3.83
CA LYS A 252 -1.47 -16.03 -4.96
C LYS A 252 -0.72 -16.50 -6.21
N LEU A 253 0.43 -15.89 -6.54
CA LEU A 253 1.30 -16.31 -7.65
C LEU A 253 1.90 -17.71 -7.45
N SER A 254 2.03 -18.16 -6.21
CA SER A 254 2.52 -19.51 -5.85
C SER A 254 1.44 -20.59 -5.94
N VAL A 255 0.18 -20.21 -6.18
CA VAL A 255 -0.96 -21.15 -6.29
C VAL A 255 -1.79 -20.97 -7.56
N VAL A 256 -1.56 -19.93 -8.36
CA VAL A 256 -2.32 -19.67 -9.58
C VAL A 256 -2.10 -20.77 -10.63
N GLU A 257 -3.20 -21.39 -11.06
CA GLU A 257 -3.18 -22.42 -12.10
C GLU A 257 -3.35 -21.77 -13.47
N GLN A 258 -2.27 -21.66 -14.23
CA GLN A 258 -2.27 -21.13 -15.59
C GLN A 258 -1.42 -21.99 -16.52
N PRO A 259 -1.92 -22.42 -17.70
CA PRO A 259 -1.13 -23.20 -18.65
C PRO A 259 0.17 -22.47 -19.06
N GLY A 260 1.32 -23.08 -18.77
CA GLY A 260 2.65 -22.51 -19.02
C GLY A 260 3.25 -21.74 -17.85
N TRP A 261 2.55 -21.62 -16.72
CA TRP A 261 3.07 -21.08 -15.47
C TRP A 261 3.69 -22.20 -14.62
N ASP A 262 5.01 -22.18 -14.46
CA ASP A 262 5.72 -23.20 -13.68
C ASP A 262 5.66 -22.88 -12.17
N LEU A 263 4.65 -23.46 -11.50
CA LEU A 263 4.48 -23.33 -10.06
C LEU A 263 5.67 -23.88 -9.26
N ALA A 264 6.35 -24.93 -9.73
CA ALA A 264 7.48 -25.50 -9.02
C ALA A 264 8.66 -24.52 -9.05
N GLN A 265 8.94 -23.93 -10.21
CA GLN A 265 9.95 -22.89 -10.35
C GLN A 265 9.61 -21.64 -9.53
N VAL A 266 8.36 -21.19 -9.52
CA VAL A 266 7.93 -20.02 -8.75
C VAL A 266 8.09 -20.28 -7.25
N ARG A 267 7.66 -21.44 -6.75
CA ARG A 267 7.81 -21.81 -5.33
C ARG A 267 9.26 -22.02 -4.91
N GLN A 268 10.12 -22.48 -5.82
CA GLN A 268 11.54 -22.66 -5.55
C GLN A 268 12.31 -21.34 -5.58
N SER A 269 11.98 -20.47 -6.54
CA SER A 269 12.61 -19.15 -6.71
C SER A 269 12.14 -18.18 -5.62
N VAL A 270 10.91 -18.32 -5.15
CA VAL A 270 10.33 -17.49 -4.12
C VAL A 270 10.15 -18.29 -2.84
N LYS A 271 11.13 -18.18 -1.96
CA LYS A 271 11.04 -18.71 -0.60
C LYS A 271 10.18 -17.80 0.26
N ILE A 272 8.86 -17.83 0.04
CA ILE A 272 7.87 -17.02 0.75
C ILE A 272 8.03 -17.09 2.28
N PHE A 273 8.37 -18.27 2.80
CA PHE A 273 8.58 -18.48 4.24
C PHE A 273 9.81 -17.73 4.78
N ASP A 274 10.84 -17.51 3.95
CA ASP A 274 12.03 -16.75 4.34
C ASP A 274 11.67 -15.27 4.56
N TYR A 275 10.78 -14.71 3.72
CA TYR A 275 10.26 -13.36 3.94
C TYR A 275 9.47 -13.27 5.26
N PHE A 276 8.60 -14.23 5.54
CA PHE A 276 7.89 -14.29 6.83
C PHE A 276 8.87 -14.36 8.00
N ASP A 277 9.85 -15.27 7.96
CA ASP A 277 10.82 -15.45 9.04
C ASP A 277 11.65 -14.19 9.29
N HIS A 278 12.08 -13.52 8.23
CA HIS A 278 12.83 -12.28 8.37
C HIS A 278 11.96 -11.16 8.95
N LEU A 279 10.75 -10.96 8.44
CA LEU A 279 9.83 -9.94 8.96
C LEU A 279 9.46 -10.19 10.43
N ILE A 280 9.15 -11.44 10.80
CA ILE A 280 8.88 -11.84 12.19
C ILE A 280 10.07 -11.47 13.07
N LYS A 281 11.29 -11.84 12.66
CA LYS A 281 12.52 -11.54 13.41
C LYS A 281 12.74 -10.04 13.59
N GLN A 282 12.48 -9.23 12.57
CA GLN A 282 12.60 -7.76 12.65
C GLN A 282 11.62 -7.17 13.66
N PHE A 283 10.34 -7.56 13.60
CA PHE A 283 9.32 -7.09 14.53
C PHE A 283 9.59 -7.53 15.97
N GLU A 284 10.02 -8.77 16.20
CA GLU A 284 10.41 -9.23 17.53
C GLU A 284 11.62 -8.48 18.09
N ALA A 285 12.62 -8.18 17.25
CA ALA A 285 13.79 -7.41 17.67
C ALA A 285 13.41 -5.97 18.09
N VAL A 286 12.44 -5.35 17.40
CA VAL A 286 11.89 -4.06 17.81
C VAL A 286 11.20 -4.15 19.17
N SER A 287 10.36 -5.16 19.40
CA SER A 287 9.67 -5.35 20.67
C SER A 287 10.64 -5.51 21.85
N VAL A 288 11.67 -6.35 21.68
CA VAL A 288 12.70 -6.54 22.71
C VAL A 288 13.44 -5.23 23.01
N THR A 289 13.73 -4.43 21.97
CA THR A 289 14.39 -3.12 22.15
C THR A 289 13.49 -2.14 22.89
N ALA A 290 12.19 -2.12 22.57
CA ALA A 290 11.22 -1.27 23.26
C ALA A 290 11.07 -1.64 24.74
N ASP A 291 11.02 -2.94 25.07
CA ASP A 291 10.94 -3.42 26.45
C ASP A 291 12.16 -3.04 27.30
N GLN A 292 13.34 -2.87 26.69
CA GLN A 292 14.55 -2.43 27.38
C GLN A 292 14.56 -0.92 27.69
N LEU A 293 13.77 -0.12 26.96
CA LEU A 293 13.70 1.34 27.12
C LEU A 293 12.67 1.77 28.17
N HIS A 294 11.75 0.89 28.56
CA HIS A 294 10.69 1.20 29.51
C HIS A 294 10.90 0.50 30.87
N PRO A 295 10.59 1.16 32.00
CA PRO A 295 10.73 0.58 33.35
C PRO A 295 9.85 -0.67 33.58
N GLU A 296 8.73 -0.75 32.86
CA GLU A 296 7.88 -1.93 32.79
C GLU A 296 7.82 -2.41 31.33
N PRO A 297 7.92 -3.73 31.07
CA PRO A 297 7.80 -4.27 29.71
C PRO A 297 6.48 -3.83 29.08
N CYS A 298 6.53 -3.38 27.83
CA CYS A 298 5.34 -3.01 27.08
C CYS A 298 4.64 -4.30 26.63
N LYS A 299 3.89 -4.91 27.56
CA LYS A 299 3.08 -6.10 27.27
C LYS A 299 2.16 -5.77 26.10
N LEU A 300 2.29 -6.50 24.99
CA LEU A 300 1.50 -6.33 23.77
C LEU A 300 1.86 -5.08 22.95
N SER A 301 3.14 -4.75 22.83
CA SER A 301 3.58 -3.69 21.90
C SER A 301 3.11 -3.96 20.46
N PHE A 302 2.93 -2.88 19.69
CA PHE A 302 2.50 -2.95 18.29
C PHE A 302 3.36 -3.90 17.44
N SER A 303 4.69 -3.82 17.61
CA SER A 303 5.63 -4.69 16.91
C SER A 303 5.47 -6.16 17.31
N GLU A 304 5.16 -6.44 18.58
CA GLU A 304 4.89 -7.81 19.05
C GLU A 304 3.59 -8.36 18.41
N GLY A 305 2.56 -7.52 18.31
CA GLY A 305 1.32 -7.83 17.59
C GLY A 305 1.57 -8.18 16.13
N CYS A 306 2.34 -7.34 15.41
CA CYS A 306 2.73 -7.60 14.02
C CYS A 306 3.48 -8.94 13.87
N GLY A 307 4.43 -9.23 14.76
CA GLY A 307 5.17 -10.50 14.78
C GLY A 307 4.26 -11.72 14.98
N ARG A 308 3.31 -11.64 15.92
CA ARG A 308 2.32 -12.72 16.15
C ARG A 308 1.39 -12.91 14.94
N ALA A 309 0.90 -11.82 14.36
CA ALA A 309 0.05 -11.86 13.17
C ALA A 309 0.78 -12.52 11.98
N LEU A 310 2.03 -12.18 11.74
CA LEU A 310 2.86 -12.80 10.71
C LEU A 310 3.09 -14.30 10.97
N LYS A 311 3.36 -14.72 12.22
CA LYS A 311 3.47 -16.16 12.56
C LYS A 311 2.19 -16.93 12.26
N ARG A 312 1.04 -16.37 12.63
CA ARG A 312 -0.27 -16.98 12.35
C ARG A 312 -0.49 -17.14 10.86
N THR A 313 -0.24 -16.08 10.08
CA THR A 313 -0.38 -16.10 8.63
C THR A 313 0.59 -17.09 7.98
N LYS A 314 1.84 -17.14 8.44
CA LYS A 314 2.84 -18.13 8.00
C LYS A 314 2.32 -19.56 8.19
N GLY A 315 1.72 -19.85 9.35
CA GLY A 315 1.10 -21.16 9.64
C GLY A 315 -0.03 -21.51 8.68
N ILE A 316 -0.95 -20.57 8.43
CA ILE A 316 -2.07 -20.74 7.49
C ILE A 316 -1.54 -21.04 6.08
N TYR A 317 -0.53 -20.29 5.62
CA TYR A 317 0.07 -20.49 4.31
C TYR A 317 0.79 -21.84 4.22
N GLY A 318 1.49 -22.25 5.29
CA GLY A 318 2.10 -23.58 5.40
C GLY A 318 1.11 -24.71 5.20
N THR A 319 -0.02 -24.68 5.91
CA THR A 319 -1.09 -25.69 5.77
C THR A 319 -1.65 -25.70 4.35
N LYS A 320 -1.93 -24.52 3.77
CA LYS A 320 -2.49 -24.43 2.41
C LYS A 320 -1.51 -24.97 1.34
N MET A 321 -0.23 -24.64 1.45
CA MET A 321 0.80 -25.14 0.53
C MET A 321 1.02 -26.66 0.66
N GLY A 322 0.86 -27.22 1.87
CA GLY A 322 0.90 -28.67 2.11
C GLY A 322 -0.26 -29.42 1.44
N VAL A 323 -1.48 -28.86 1.52
CA VAL A 323 -2.67 -29.40 0.84
C VAL A 323 -2.50 -29.37 -0.68
N VAL A 324 -2.00 -28.26 -1.24
CA VAL A 324 -1.79 -28.11 -2.69
C VAL A 324 -0.64 -28.99 -3.21
N SER A 325 0.33 -29.36 -2.37
CA SER A 325 1.47 -30.21 -2.76
C SER A 325 1.19 -31.71 -2.61
N GLY A 326 0.00 -32.11 -2.17
CA GLY A 326 -0.37 -33.54 -2.06
C GLY A 326 0.44 -34.34 -1.03
N ALA A 327 1.06 -33.67 -0.04
CA ALA A 327 1.79 -34.34 1.02
C ALA A 327 0.82 -34.92 2.06
N ASN A 328 0.33 -36.14 1.80
CA ASN A 328 -0.26 -36.99 2.83
C ASN A 328 0.81 -37.41 3.82
N LEU A 329 0.98 -36.66 4.91
CA LEU A 329 1.64 -37.12 6.12
C LEU A 329 0.89 -36.61 7.35
N VAL A 330 -0.10 -37.40 7.79
CA VAL A 330 -0.22 -38.03 9.13
C VAL A 330 -1.68 -38.52 9.32
N PRO A 331 -1.92 -39.70 9.95
CA PRO A 331 -3.24 -40.33 10.01
C PRO A 331 -4.23 -39.56 10.89
N GLU A 332 -5.50 -39.68 10.55
CA GLU A 332 -6.65 -39.34 11.38
C GLU A 332 -6.55 -40.01 12.77
N HIS A 333 -6.02 -39.30 13.76
CA HIS A 333 -6.42 -39.45 15.16
C HIS A 333 -5.98 -38.23 15.96
N GLU A 334 -6.81 -37.19 15.90
CA GLU A 334 -7.21 -36.27 16.99
C GLU A 334 -8.10 -35.16 16.39
N ILE A 335 -9.13 -35.56 15.65
CA ILE A 335 -10.24 -34.66 15.28
C ILE A 335 -11.25 -34.69 16.44
N SER A 336 -10.86 -34.12 17.57
CA SER A 336 -11.78 -33.79 18.68
C SER A 336 -11.05 -32.89 19.66
N GLY A 337 -11.05 -31.58 19.40
CA GLY A 337 -10.43 -30.63 20.33
C GLY A 337 -10.08 -29.26 19.76
N ILE A 338 -10.62 -28.83 18.62
CA ILE A 338 -10.67 -27.39 18.34
C ILE A 338 -11.93 -26.88 19.05
N ASP A 339 -11.84 -26.82 20.37
CA ASP A 339 -12.88 -26.26 21.21
C ASP A 339 -13.03 -24.78 20.84
N GLY A 340 -14.29 -24.34 20.75
CA GLY A 340 -14.70 -23.00 20.29
C GLY A 340 -14.22 -21.85 21.19
N GLY A 341 -13.31 -22.09 22.12
CA GLY A 341 -12.70 -21.11 23.01
C GLY A 341 -11.46 -20.39 22.44
N LEU A 342 -10.84 -20.88 21.36
CA LEU A 342 -9.70 -20.16 20.73
C LEU A 342 -10.16 -18.98 19.84
N LEU A 343 -11.47 -18.90 19.55
CA LEU A 343 -12.12 -17.76 18.91
C LEU A 343 -12.62 -16.72 19.92
N SER A 344 -12.50 -16.97 21.23
CA SER A 344 -13.09 -16.12 22.27
C SER A 344 -12.10 -15.35 23.14
N MET A 345 -10.82 -15.23 22.76
CA MET A 345 -9.97 -14.18 23.32
C MET A 345 -10.20 -12.89 22.52
N GLU A 346 -11.34 -12.26 22.79
CA GLU A 346 -11.59 -10.85 22.52
C GLU A 346 -10.59 -10.03 23.36
N PHE A 347 -9.51 -9.57 22.73
CA PHE A 347 -8.65 -8.53 23.30
C PHE A 347 -8.41 -7.44 22.27
N ASP A 348 -8.79 -6.24 22.68
CA ASP A 348 -9.32 -5.16 21.86
C ASP A 348 -8.22 -4.13 21.53
N TRP A 349 -7.48 -4.40 20.46
CA TRP A 349 -6.62 -3.39 19.81
C TRP A 349 -6.96 -3.29 18.32
N ILE A 350 -6.78 -2.08 17.79
CA ILE A 350 -7.00 -1.65 16.39
C ILE A 350 -6.42 -2.65 15.35
N ASP A 351 -5.37 -3.37 15.73
CA ASP A 351 -4.39 -3.94 14.79
C ASP A 351 -4.62 -5.41 14.43
N ASP A 352 -5.00 -6.29 15.36
CA ASP A 352 -5.19 -7.72 15.03
C ASP A 352 -6.39 -7.93 14.10
N ALA A 353 -7.45 -7.15 14.28
CA ALA A 353 -8.61 -7.15 13.40
C ALA A 353 -8.29 -6.52 12.03
N TYR A 354 -7.51 -5.44 11.99
CA TYR A 354 -7.07 -4.80 10.74
C TYR A 354 -6.17 -5.74 9.93
N TRP A 355 -5.19 -6.38 10.56
CA TRP A 355 -4.31 -7.34 9.90
C TRP A 355 -5.03 -8.61 9.48
N GLN A 356 -5.94 -9.14 10.31
CA GLN A 356 -6.74 -10.29 9.92
C GLN A 356 -7.72 -9.96 8.80
N ASP A 357 -8.26 -8.76 8.75
CA ASP A 357 -9.16 -8.33 7.68
C ASP A 357 -8.39 -7.99 6.40
N MET A 358 -7.25 -7.33 6.49
CA MET A 358 -6.36 -7.11 5.36
C MET A 358 -5.87 -8.43 4.78
N MET A 359 -5.40 -9.37 5.61
CA MET A 359 -4.98 -10.69 5.13
C MET A 359 -6.16 -11.59 4.76
N GLY A 360 -7.32 -11.40 5.39
CA GLY A 360 -8.56 -12.15 5.16
C GLY A 360 -9.26 -11.75 3.87
N SER A 361 -9.40 -10.45 3.59
CA SER A 361 -9.90 -9.92 2.32
C SER A 361 -9.00 -10.36 1.16
N MET A 362 -7.69 -10.29 1.37
CA MET A 362 -6.67 -10.76 0.43
C MET A 362 -6.70 -12.28 0.20
N MET A 363 -7.17 -13.08 1.16
CA MET A 363 -7.32 -14.54 1.04
C MET A 363 -8.70 -14.97 0.51
N GLY A 364 -9.77 -14.19 0.74
CA GLY A 364 -11.13 -14.52 0.33
C GLY A 364 -11.30 -14.66 -1.17
N ASP A 365 -10.56 -13.85 -1.95
CA ASP A 365 -10.58 -13.85 -3.42
C ASP A 365 -9.88 -15.06 -4.06
N VAL A 366 -9.13 -15.87 -3.29
CA VAL A 366 -8.38 -17.03 -3.81
C VAL A 366 -9.24 -18.30 -3.84
N PHE A 367 -10.36 -18.33 -3.10
CA PHE A 367 -11.10 -19.56 -2.82
C PHE A 367 -12.62 -19.46 -2.97
N LEU A 368 -13.15 -18.37 -3.50
CA LEU A 368 -14.54 -18.34 -3.97
C LEU A 368 -14.57 -18.72 -5.46
N PRO A 369 -15.35 -19.76 -5.84
CA PRO A 369 -15.42 -20.25 -7.22
C PRO A 369 -15.99 -19.22 -8.20
#